data_AF-A0A523RPR0-F1
#
_entry.id   AF-A0A523RPR0-F1
#
_cell.length_a   1.000
_cell.length_b   1.000
_cell.length_c   1.000
_cell.angle_alpha   90.00
_cell.angle_beta   90.00
_cell.angle_gamma   90.00
#
_symmetry.space_group_name_H-M   'P 1'
#
loop_
_entity.id
_entity.type
_entity.pdbx_description
1 polymer ?
#
loop_
_entity_poly.entity_id
_entity_poly.type
_entity_poly.pdbx_seq_one_letter_code
_entity_poly.pdbx_strand_id
1 'polypeptide(L)'
;MITESLPLAEIIPSRITLDYLKRYERVSHFYPHHFTERKFRKIGIDRGQVVKALREYNRRIEAPQKVMENIEMLLDENTYAVVTGQQPGIFTGSLYTIYKAISAIIVANNHSDKKHPLVPIFWNASEDNDTSEVD
;
A
#
# COMPACT_ATOMS: atom_id res chain seq x y z
N MET A 1 1.96 3.91 33.64
CA MET A 1 1.54 2.74 32.84
C MET A 1 2.81 2.21 32.20
N ILE A 2 3.33 1.06 32.66
CA ILE A 2 4.55 0.46 32.11
C ILE A 2 4.11 -0.31 30.87
N THR A 3 4.52 0.12 29.70
CA THR A 3 4.24 -0.59 28.45
C THR A 3 5.27 -1.72 28.33
N GLU A 4 4.88 -2.95 28.68
CA GLU A 4 5.71 -4.12 28.36
C GLU A 4 5.57 -4.42 26.86
N SER A 5 6.70 -4.48 26.15
CA SER A 5 6.73 -4.87 24.75
C SER A 5 6.89 -6.38 24.61
N LEU A 6 5.94 -7.04 23.97
CA LEU A 6 6.10 -8.44 23.57
C LEU A 6 7.21 -8.58 22.51
N PRO A 7 8.13 -9.56 22.64
CA PRO A 7 9.12 -9.84 21.60
C PRO A 7 8.46 -10.16 20.26
N LEU A 8 8.93 -9.51 19.19
CA LEU A 8 8.42 -9.74 17.82
C LEU A 8 8.42 -11.22 17.41
N ALA A 9 9.38 -12.01 17.90
CA ALA A 9 9.50 -13.44 17.60
C ALA A 9 8.39 -14.29 18.23
N GLU A 10 7.70 -13.79 19.26
CA GLU A 10 6.56 -14.46 19.89
C GLU A 10 5.25 -14.18 19.14
N ILE A 11 5.20 -13.09 18.37
CA ILE A 11 4.02 -12.64 17.62
C ILE A 11 4.10 -13.06 16.14
N ILE A 12 5.30 -13.08 15.56
CA ILE A 12 5.54 -13.40 14.16
C ILE A 12 6.15 -14.81 14.07
N PRO A 13 5.38 -15.83 13.64
CA PRO A 13 5.89 -17.20 13.55
C PRO A 13 6.82 -17.41 12.33
N SER A 14 6.79 -16.48 11.37
CA SER A 14 7.54 -16.58 10.11
C SER A 14 9.00 -16.15 10.26
N ARG A 15 9.92 -17.12 10.13
CA ARG A 15 11.36 -16.86 10.17
C ARG A 15 11.82 -15.92 9.05
N ILE A 16 11.25 -16.04 7.85
CA ILE A 16 11.60 -15.14 6.73
C ILE A 16 11.15 -13.70 7.01
N THR A 17 10.00 -13.50 7.65
CA THR A 17 9.53 -12.18 8.06
C THR A 17 10.42 -11.59 9.15
N LEU A 18 10.82 -12.39 10.14
CA LEU A 18 11.76 -11.95 11.18
C LEU A 18 13.14 -11.60 10.60
N ASP A 19 13.67 -12.43 9.69
CA ASP A 19 14.93 -12.13 9.01
C ASP A 19 14.78 -10.87 8.13
N TYR A 20 13.66 -10.66 7.44
CA TYR A 20 13.40 -9.40 6.71
C TYR A 20 13.38 -8.17 7.62
N LEU A 21 12.83 -8.28 8.84
CA LEU A 21 12.73 -7.16 9.78
C LEU A 21 14.01 -6.90 10.60
N LYS A 22 14.85 -7.91 10.82
CA LYS A 22 15.97 -7.83 11.78
C LYS A 22 17.33 -8.24 11.22
N ARG A 23 17.38 -8.99 10.13
CA ARG A 23 18.59 -9.63 9.55
C ARG A 23 18.49 -9.67 8.02
N TYR A 24 18.25 -8.51 7.43
CA TYR A 24 17.93 -8.36 6.01
C TYR A 24 18.97 -9.00 5.09
N GLU A 25 20.24 -9.03 5.49
CA GLU A 25 21.33 -9.66 4.76
C GLU A 25 21.05 -11.12 4.39
N ARG A 26 20.27 -11.84 5.21
CA ARG A 26 19.88 -13.25 4.98
C ARG A 26 18.83 -13.43 3.88
N VAL A 27 18.08 -12.39 3.59
CA VAL A 27 16.94 -12.43 2.64
C VAL A 27 17.10 -11.46 1.47
N SER A 28 18.20 -10.71 1.41
CA SER A 28 18.48 -9.71 0.37
C SER A 28 18.44 -10.25 -1.07
N HIS A 29 18.70 -11.54 -1.28
CA HIS A 29 18.53 -12.19 -2.59
C HIS A 29 17.06 -12.39 -3.03
N PHE A 30 16.09 -12.32 -2.11
CA PHE A 30 14.66 -12.45 -2.39
C PHE A 30 13.99 -11.08 -2.53
N TYR A 31 14.48 -10.09 -1.77
CA TYR A 31 13.93 -8.75 -1.73
C TYR A 31 14.96 -7.77 -2.29
N PRO A 32 14.69 -7.07 -3.40
CA PRO A 32 15.66 -6.15 -3.99
C PRO A 32 16.07 -4.98 -3.07
N HIS A 33 15.19 -4.58 -2.15
CA HIS A 33 15.39 -3.45 -1.24
C HIS A 33 14.82 -3.75 0.15
N HIS A 34 15.47 -3.23 1.19
CA HIS A 34 14.94 -3.27 2.55
C HIS A 34 13.89 -2.17 2.74
N PHE A 35 12.90 -2.40 3.61
CA PHE A 35 11.79 -1.44 3.80
C PHE A 35 12.21 -0.06 4.34
N THR A 36 13.41 0.05 4.94
CA THR A 36 13.96 1.33 5.40
C THR A 36 14.64 2.13 4.29
N GLU A 37 14.91 1.49 3.14
CA GLU A 37 15.51 2.18 2.00
C GLU A 37 14.44 2.97 1.25
N ARG A 38 14.68 4.27 1.06
CA ARG A 38 13.79 5.12 0.27
C ARG A 38 14.09 4.98 -1.21
N LYS A 39 13.58 3.91 -1.82
CA LYS A 39 13.73 3.59 -3.25
C LYS A 39 12.39 3.74 -3.97
N PHE A 40 12.42 4.45 -5.08
CA PHE A 40 11.25 4.63 -5.94
C PHE A 40 11.44 3.89 -7.26
N ARG A 41 10.43 3.12 -7.66
CA ARG A 41 10.43 2.41 -8.93
C ARG A 41 9.64 3.21 -9.96
N LYS A 42 10.30 3.70 -11.01
CA LYS A 42 9.60 4.18 -12.20
C LYS A 42 9.13 2.99 -13.03
N ILE A 43 7.88 3.04 -13.46
CA ILE A 43 7.26 2.04 -14.33
C ILE A 43 6.85 2.74 -15.63
N GLY A 44 7.13 2.09 -16.77
CA GLY A 44 6.70 2.58 -18.08
C GLY A 44 5.21 2.31 -18.25
N ILE A 45 4.36 3.27 -17.87
CA ILE A 45 2.90 3.19 -17.97
C ILE A 45 2.34 4.45 -18.62
N ASP A 46 1.20 4.33 -19.29
CA ASP A 46 0.41 5.47 -19.72
C ASP A 46 -0.33 6.06 -18.51
N ARG A 47 0.31 7.04 -17.86
CA ARG A 47 -0.24 7.72 -16.67
C ARG A 47 -1.55 8.44 -16.99
N GLY A 48 -1.72 8.94 -18.22
CA GLY A 48 -2.94 9.60 -18.66
C GLY A 48 -4.13 8.64 -18.69
N GLN A 49 -3.94 7.43 -19.20
CA GLN A 49 -4.97 6.38 -19.18
C GLN A 49 -5.31 5.95 -17.75
N VAL A 50 -4.31 5.76 -16.88
CA VAL A 50 -4.53 5.41 -15.47
C VAL A 50 -5.34 6.49 -14.76
N VAL A 51 -4.95 7.76 -14.90
CA VAL A 51 -5.66 8.89 -14.30
C VAL A 51 -7.08 9.00 -14.81
N LYS A 52 -7.31 8.81 -16.12
CA LYS A 52 -8.64 8.80 -16.70
C LYS A 52 -9.52 7.72 -16.07
N ALA A 53 -9.05 6.48 -16.00
CA ALA A 53 -9.80 5.36 -15.44
C ALA A 53 -10.12 5.57 -13.94
N LEU A 54 -9.12 5.98 -13.14
CA LEU A 54 -9.31 6.26 -11.72
C LEU A 54 -10.30 7.40 -11.50
N ARG A 55 -10.21 8.47 -12.29
CA ARG A 55 -11.10 9.64 -12.19
C ARG A 55 -12.55 9.25 -12.52
N GLU A 56 -12.76 8.49 -13.60
CA GLU A 56 -14.09 8.03 -14.01
C GLU A 56 -14.72 7.13 -12.94
N TYR A 57 -13.98 6.15 -12.42
CA TYR A 57 -14.46 5.27 -11.35
C TYR A 57 -14.80 6.04 -10.07
N ASN A 58 -13.88 6.87 -9.59
CA ASN A 58 -14.04 7.59 -8.31
C ASN A 58 -15.15 8.65 -8.38
N ARG A 59 -15.43 9.21 -9.56
CA ARG A 59 -16.57 10.14 -9.73
C ARG A 59 -17.90 9.42 -9.59
N ARG A 60 -18.01 8.20 -10.11
CA ARG A 60 -19.25 7.40 -10.05
C ARG A 60 -19.64 7.02 -8.63
N ILE A 61 -18.66 6.88 -7.73
CA ILE A 61 -18.88 6.57 -6.31
C ILE A 61 -18.86 7.82 -5.42
N GLU A 62 -18.94 9.02 -6.01
CA GLU A 62 -18.96 10.30 -5.30
C GLU A 62 -17.80 10.47 -4.31
N ALA A 63 -16.60 10.03 -4.72
CA ALA A 63 -15.43 10.08 -3.85
C ALA A 63 -15.11 11.52 -3.41
N PRO A 64 -14.61 11.73 -2.18
CA PRO A 64 -14.27 13.05 -1.68
C PRO A 64 -13.28 13.79 -2.59
N GLN A 65 -13.33 15.12 -2.57
CA GLN A 65 -12.44 15.98 -3.37
C GLN A 65 -10.96 15.63 -3.20
N LYS A 66 -10.55 15.21 -1.99
CA LYS A 66 -9.17 14.81 -1.72
C LYS A 66 -8.70 13.62 -2.57
N VAL A 67 -9.60 12.69 -2.88
CA VAL A 67 -9.31 11.55 -3.77
C VAL A 67 -9.05 12.05 -5.19
N MET A 68 -9.85 13.02 -5.67
CA MET A 68 -9.65 13.62 -7.00
C MET A 68 -8.31 14.34 -7.09
N GLU A 69 -7.94 15.13 -6.08
CA GLU A 69 -6.62 15.79 -6.01
C GLU A 69 -5.48 14.78 -6.10
N ASN A 70 -5.55 13.68 -5.32
CA ASN A 70 -4.54 12.63 -5.36
C ASN A 70 -4.45 11.96 -6.74
N ILE A 71 -5.59 11.76 -7.42
CA ILE A 71 -5.62 11.19 -8.78
C ILE A 71 -4.95 12.15 -9.77
N GLU A 72 -5.21 13.46 -9.71
CA GLU A 72 -4.56 14.43 -10.60
C GLU A 72 -3.04 14.49 -10.40
N MET A 73 -2.56 14.37 -9.16
CA MET A 73 -1.12 14.34 -8.87
C MET A 73 -0.39 13.22 -9.61
N LEU A 74 -1.06 12.12 -9.96
CA LEU A 74 -0.45 11.00 -10.69
C LEU A 74 -0.04 11.35 -12.12
N LEU A 75 -0.52 12.47 -12.70
CA LEU A 75 -0.05 12.97 -13.99
C LEU A 75 1.42 13.42 -13.96
N ASP A 76 1.90 13.90 -12.81
CA ASP A 76 3.30 14.29 -12.63
C ASP A 76 4.20 13.05 -12.59
N GLU A 77 5.26 13.05 -13.41
CA GLU A 77 6.21 11.94 -13.50
C GLU A 77 6.97 11.65 -12.21
N ASN A 78 7.05 12.62 -11.30
CA ASN A 78 7.73 12.53 -10.01
C ASN A 78 6.79 12.16 -8.85
N THR A 79 5.48 12.07 -9.10
CA THR A 79 4.54 11.49 -8.12
C THR A 79 4.66 9.97 -8.13
N TYR A 80 4.70 9.36 -6.95
CA TYR A 80 4.69 7.90 -6.79
C TYR A 80 3.48 7.45 -5.97
N ALA A 81 3.11 6.17 -6.13
CA ALA A 81 2.02 5.58 -5.37
C ALA A 81 2.57 4.69 -4.24
N VAL A 82 1.96 4.80 -3.06
CA VAL A 82 2.08 3.80 -2.00
C VAL A 82 0.92 2.84 -2.15
N VAL A 83 1.20 1.63 -2.65
CA VAL A 83 0.18 0.66 -3.01
C VAL A 83 0.11 -0.44 -1.95
N THR A 84 -1.11 -0.72 -1.51
CA THR A 84 -1.47 -1.94 -0.77
C THR A 84 -2.78 -2.47 -1.34
N GLY A 85 -3.26 -3.62 -0.91
CA GLY A 85 -4.54 -4.15 -1.38
C GLY A 85 -4.99 -5.38 -0.61
N GLN A 86 -6.23 -5.78 -0.81
CA GLN A 86 -6.83 -6.99 -0.26
C GLN A 86 -8.01 -7.40 -1.16
N GLN A 87 -8.40 -8.67 -1.15
CA GLN A 87 -9.67 -9.10 -1.71
C GLN A 87 -10.85 -8.37 -1.04
N PRO A 88 -11.97 -8.18 -1.77
CA PRO A 88 -13.18 -7.63 -1.19
C PRO A 88 -13.76 -8.61 -0.16
N GLY A 89 -14.06 -8.11 1.04
CA GLY A 89 -14.80 -8.84 2.06
C GLY A 89 -16.10 -8.13 2.43
N ILE A 90 -17.12 -8.89 2.82
CA ILE A 90 -18.37 -8.33 3.35
C ILE A 90 -18.02 -7.45 4.56
N PHE A 91 -18.62 -6.25 4.63
CA PHE A 91 -18.32 -5.25 5.67
C PHE A 91 -16.83 -4.96 5.85
N THR A 92 -16.07 -4.87 4.75
CA THR A 92 -14.60 -4.64 4.69
C THR A 92 -13.73 -5.85 5.07
N GLY A 93 -14.35 -6.99 5.39
CA GLY A 93 -13.64 -8.20 5.80
C GLY A 93 -12.96 -8.02 7.15
N SER A 94 -11.77 -8.60 7.29
CA SER A 94 -11.00 -8.50 8.54
C SER A 94 -10.47 -7.07 8.79
N LEU A 95 -10.20 -6.76 10.07
CA LEU A 95 -9.54 -5.51 10.46
C LEU A 95 -8.20 -5.27 9.77
N TYR A 96 -7.54 -6.34 9.30
CA TYR A 96 -6.31 -6.25 8.54
C TYR A 96 -6.46 -5.43 7.25
N THR A 97 -7.61 -5.50 6.58
CA THR A 97 -7.94 -4.67 5.40
C THR A 97 -7.85 -3.18 5.74
N ILE A 98 -8.47 -2.79 6.85
CA ILE A 98 -8.46 -1.41 7.34
C ILE A 98 -7.06 -0.98 7.74
N TYR A 99 -6.32 -1.83 8.46
CA TYR A 99 -4.94 -1.53 8.84
C TYR A 99 -4.02 -1.38 7.64
N LYS A 100 -4.19 -2.16 6.59
CA LYS A 100 -3.45 -1.98 5.33
C LYS A 100 -3.74 -0.61 4.72
N ALA A 101 -5.00 -0.24 4.57
CA ALA A 101 -5.40 1.04 3.99
C ALA A 101 -4.83 2.22 4.80
N ILE A 102 -4.99 2.20 6.13
CA ILE A 102 -4.43 3.21 7.03
C ILE A 102 -2.90 3.24 6.91
N SER A 103 -2.23 2.09 6.85
CA SER A 103 -0.77 2.03 6.71
C SER A 103 -0.29 2.71 5.42
N ALA A 104 -0.97 2.48 4.29
CA ALA A 104 -0.63 3.15 3.04
C ALA A 104 -0.78 4.67 3.14
N ILE A 105 -1.85 5.16 3.79
CA ILE A 105 -2.06 6.59 4.03
C ILE A 105 -0.94 7.17 4.91
N ILE A 106 -0.61 6.51 6.03
CA ILE A 106 0.45 6.95 6.95
C ILE A 106 1.79 7.01 6.23
N VAL A 107 2.15 5.96 5.47
CA VAL A 107 3.41 5.91 4.72
C VAL A 107 3.45 7.02 3.66
N ALA A 108 2.37 7.23 2.91
CA ALA A 108 2.31 8.31 1.93
C ALA A 108 2.49 9.68 2.61
N ASN A 109 1.78 9.95 3.69
CA ASN A 109 1.86 11.25 4.39
C ASN A 109 3.23 11.51 5.02
N ASN A 110 3.83 10.50 5.66
CA ASN A 110 5.09 10.68 6.39
C ASN A 110 6.32 10.72 5.48
N HIS A 111 6.24 10.14 4.28
CA HIS A 111 7.38 10.03 3.37
C HIS A 111 7.22 10.81 2.07
N SER A 112 6.11 11.54 1.88
CA SER A 112 5.93 12.47 0.77
C SER A 112 6.80 13.71 0.96
N ASP A 113 7.45 14.17 -0.11
CA ASP A 113 8.15 15.45 -0.13
C ASP A 113 7.97 16.18 -1.47
N LYS A 114 8.54 17.39 -1.57
CA LYS A 114 8.42 18.24 -2.77
C LYS A 114 9.01 17.61 -4.04
N LYS A 115 9.99 16.70 -3.91
CA LYS A 115 10.64 16.03 -5.05
C LYS A 115 9.94 14.72 -5.40
N HIS A 116 9.33 14.06 -4.43
CA HIS A 116 8.65 12.77 -4.58
C HIS A 116 7.30 12.81 -3.84
N PRO A 117 6.27 13.46 -4.42
CA PRO A 117 4.93 13.39 -3.86
C PRO A 117 4.44 11.94 -3.83
N LEU A 118 3.84 11.53 -2.71
CA LEU A 118 3.28 10.19 -2.55
C LEU A 118 1.76 10.24 -2.41
N VAL A 119 1.06 9.37 -3.15
CA VAL A 119 -0.38 9.18 -3.02
C VAL A 119 -0.69 7.73 -2.59
N PRO A 120 -1.59 7.52 -1.60
CA PRO A 120 -1.99 6.19 -1.20
C PRO A 120 -2.97 5.59 -2.22
N ILE A 121 -2.77 4.33 -2.59
CA ILE A 121 -3.69 3.56 -3.43
C ILE A 121 -4.00 2.24 -2.72
N PHE A 122 -5.29 1.96 -2.56
CA PHE A 122 -5.79 0.67 -2.12
C PHE A 122 -6.31 -0.12 -3.33
N TRP A 123 -5.64 -1.22 -3.66
CA TRP A 123 -6.03 -2.13 -4.72
C TRP A 123 -7.09 -3.11 -4.21
N ASN A 124 -8.32 -2.97 -4.72
CA ASN A 124 -9.38 -3.94 -4.50
C ASN A 124 -9.18 -5.14 -5.43
N ALA A 125 -8.72 -6.28 -4.91
CA ALA A 125 -8.41 -7.47 -5.68
C ALA A 125 -9.68 -8.30 -6.02
N SER A 126 -10.68 -7.67 -6.64
CA SER A 126 -11.97 -8.30 -6.94
C SER A 126 -11.96 -9.28 -8.11
N GLU A 127 -10.85 -9.36 -8.85
CA GLU A 127 -10.66 -10.33 -9.93
C GLU A 127 -10.18 -11.70 -9.42
N ASP A 128 -9.87 -11.82 -8.13
CA ASP A 128 -9.52 -13.09 -7.51
C ASP A 128 -10.80 -13.90 -7.28
N ASN A 129 -10.91 -15.02 -8.00
CA ASN A 129 -12.09 -15.89 -8.02
C ASN A 129 -12.02 -16.97 -6.92
N ASP A 130 -11.19 -16.80 -5.89
CA ASP A 130 -11.18 -17.72 -4.74
C ASP A 130 -12.41 -17.48 -3.85
N THR A 131 -13.55 -18.04 -4.27
CA THR A 131 -14.81 -18.00 -3.53
C THR A 131 -14.77 -18.75 -2.20
N SER A 132 -13.66 -19.43 -1.87
CA SER A 132 -13.52 -20.17 -0.60
C SER A 132 -13.02 -19.33 0.58
N GLU A 133 -12.61 -18.08 0.34
CA GLU A 133 -12.17 -17.15 1.39
C GLU A 133 -13.26 -16.17 1.88
N VAL A 134 -14.47 -16.23 1.29
CA VAL A 134 -15.59 -15.32 1.61
C VAL A 134 -16.69 -16.06 2.38
N ASP A 135 -16.35 -16.57 3.56
CA ASP A 135 -17.32 -17.07 4.55
C ASP A 135 -17.51 -16.07 5.71
#